data_AF-A0A8D0F4D8-F1
#
_entry.id   AF-A0A8D0F4D8-F1
#
_cell.length_a   1.000
_cell.length_b   1.000
_cell.length_c   1.000
_cell.angle_alpha   90.00
_cell.angle_beta   90.00
_cell.angle_gamma   90.00
#
_symmetry.space_group_name_H-M   'P 1'
#
loop_
_entity.id
_entity.type
_entity.pdbx_description
1 polymer ?
#
loop_
_entity_poly.entity_id
_entity_poly.type
_entity_poly.pdbx_seq_one_letter_code
_entity_poly.pdbx_strand_id
1 'polypeptide(L)'
;MDSRKLSELRAFVRLCKQNPGLLHSEELAFLREWVESMGGTIPPAPANASTEETTEEQPEEPVKSPEPESEESDLEIDNEGVIEPDNDEPQEMGDENVEVTEEMMDQANEKKIEAINALSEGDKLFFAAYSRTLGTVFPM
;
A
#
# COMPACT_ATOMS: atom_id res chain seq x y z
N MET A 1 -6.98 20.65 -5.15
CA MET A 1 -6.46 19.31 -5.49
C MET A 1 -5.07 19.19 -4.90
N ASP A 2 -4.77 18.11 -4.15
CA ASP A 2 -3.43 17.84 -3.61
C ASP A 2 -2.46 17.51 -4.77
N SER A 3 -1.24 18.04 -4.71
CA SER A 3 -0.21 17.83 -5.75
C SER A 3 0.15 16.34 -5.92
N ARG A 4 0.16 15.58 -4.82
CA ARG A 4 0.47 14.14 -4.83
C ARG A 4 -0.60 13.33 -5.56
N LYS A 5 -1.87 13.63 -5.30
CA LYS A 5 -3.01 13.01 -6.00
C LYS A 5 -2.98 13.30 -7.51
N LEU A 6 -2.52 14.50 -7.90
CA LEU A 6 -2.35 14.83 -9.32
C LEU A 6 -1.17 14.08 -9.95
N SER A 7 -0.08 13.84 -9.22
CA SER A 7 1.04 13.04 -9.74
C SER A 7 0.66 11.56 -9.89
N GLU A 8 -0.04 11.00 -8.93
CA GLU A 8 -0.58 9.63 -8.97
C GLU A 8 -1.53 9.46 -10.16
N LEU A 9 -2.49 10.37 -10.33
CA LEU A 9 -3.41 10.33 -11.46
C LEU A 9 -2.68 10.43 -12.80
N ARG A 10 -1.66 11.30 -12.90
CA ARG A 10 -0.83 11.40 -14.11
C ARG A 10 -0.07 10.11 -14.39
N ALA A 11 0.44 9.44 -13.37
CA ALA A 11 1.11 8.15 -13.52
C ALA A 11 0.12 7.07 -13.99
N PHE A 12 -1.07 7.00 -13.39
CA PHE A 12 -2.13 6.09 -13.80
C PHE A 12 -2.56 6.29 -15.26
N VAL A 13 -2.72 7.54 -15.71
CA VAL A 13 -3.06 7.83 -17.11
C VAL A 13 -1.94 7.37 -18.07
N ARG A 14 -0.66 7.46 -17.68
CA ARG A 14 0.43 6.90 -18.49
C ARG A 14 0.36 5.38 -18.57
N LEU A 15 0.04 4.73 -17.45
CA LEU A 15 -0.12 3.28 -17.39
C LEU A 15 -1.26 2.80 -18.31
N CYS A 16 -2.40 3.47 -18.30
CA CYS A 16 -3.52 3.16 -19.21
C CYS A 16 -3.15 3.33 -20.69
N LYS A 17 -2.23 4.25 -21.03
CA LYS A 17 -1.73 4.42 -22.40
C LYS A 17 -0.77 3.31 -22.81
N GLN A 18 0.02 2.79 -21.87
CA GLN A 18 0.96 1.69 -22.11
C GLN A 18 0.23 0.34 -22.19
N ASN A 19 -0.78 0.15 -21.33
CA ASN A 19 -1.59 -1.06 -21.30
C ASN A 19 -3.09 -0.70 -21.33
N PRO A 20 -3.71 -0.67 -22.53
CA PRO A 20 -5.13 -0.40 -22.68
C PRO A 20 -6.05 -1.48 -22.08
N GLY A 21 -5.52 -2.68 -21.81
CA GLY A 21 -6.28 -3.78 -21.20
C GLY A 21 -6.75 -3.48 -19.77
N LEU A 22 -6.08 -2.57 -19.06
CA LEU A 22 -6.52 -2.15 -17.72
C LEU A 22 -7.91 -1.49 -17.73
N LEU A 23 -8.27 -0.81 -18.81
CA LEU A 23 -9.58 -0.18 -18.95
C LEU A 23 -10.73 -1.19 -19.14
N HIS A 24 -10.39 -2.46 -19.35
CA HIS A 24 -11.34 -3.57 -19.52
C HIS A 24 -11.62 -4.31 -18.20
N SER A 25 -10.94 -3.97 -17.10
CA SER A 25 -11.22 -4.52 -15.78
C SER A 25 -12.56 -4.04 -15.22
N GLU A 26 -13.28 -4.91 -14.52
CA GLU A 26 -14.57 -4.59 -13.87
C GLU A 26 -14.45 -3.44 -12.85
N GLU A 27 -13.31 -3.32 -12.15
CA GLU A 27 -13.05 -2.24 -11.18
C GLU A 27 -13.00 -0.84 -11.81
N LEU A 28 -12.61 -0.76 -13.08
CA LEU A 28 -12.49 0.49 -13.84
C LEU A 28 -13.69 0.72 -14.77
N ALA A 29 -14.77 -0.05 -14.60
CA ALA A 29 -16.00 0.11 -15.38
C ALA A 29 -16.59 1.53 -15.30
N PHE A 30 -16.53 2.17 -14.12
CA PHE A 30 -16.98 3.56 -13.95
C PHE A 30 -16.17 4.55 -14.79
N LEU A 31 -14.88 4.29 -14.97
CA LEU A 31 -14.00 5.13 -15.78
C LEU A 31 -14.33 4.99 -17.26
N ARG A 32 -14.67 3.76 -17.69
CA ARG A 32 -15.13 3.51 -19.05
C ARG A 32 -16.44 4.23 -19.35
N GLU A 33 -17.44 4.08 -18.49
CA GLU A 33 -18.73 4.76 -18.64
C GLU A 33 -18.56 6.29 -18.69
N TRP A 34 -17.66 6.84 -17.87
CA TRP A 34 -17.32 8.26 -17.91
C TRP A 34 -16.67 8.68 -19.25
N VAL A 35 -15.74 7.88 -19.78
CA VAL A 35 -15.10 8.14 -21.07
C VAL A 35 -16.11 8.05 -22.23
N GLU A 36 -16.99 7.05 -22.20
CA GLU A 36 -18.06 6.86 -23.20
C GLU A 36 -19.09 8.00 -23.14
N SER A 37 -19.44 8.48 -21.95
CA SER A 37 -20.31 9.66 -21.74
C SER A 37 -19.74 10.93 -22.38
N MET A 38 -18.41 11.05 -22.43
CA MET A 38 -17.72 12.14 -23.14
C MET A 38 -17.55 11.89 -24.65
N GLY A 39 -18.08 10.79 -25.18
CA GLY A 39 -17.95 10.39 -26.58
C GLY A 39 -16.58 9.77 -26.92
N GLY A 40 -15.79 9.39 -25.92
CA GLY A 40 -14.52 8.70 -26.12
C GLY A 40 -14.74 7.20 -26.34
N THR A 41 -14.06 6.62 -27.32
CA THR A 41 -14.05 5.17 -27.55
C THR A 41 -12.80 4.56 -26.96
N ILE A 42 -12.95 3.55 -26.10
CA ILE A 42 -11.81 2.80 -25.58
C ILE A 42 -11.32 1.83 -26.66
N PRO A 43 -10.00 1.73 -26.89
CA PRO A 43 -9.45 0.75 -27.81
C PRO A 43 -9.87 -0.68 -27.39
N PRO A 44 -10.15 -1.56 -28.38
CA PRO A 44 -10.53 -2.94 -28.10
C PRO A 44 -9.42 -3.65 -27.33
N ALA A 45 -9.80 -4.51 -26.39
CA ALA A 45 -8.85 -5.33 -25.65
C ALA A 45 -8.05 -6.16 -26.65
N PRO A 46 -6.73 -6.36 -26.43
CA PRO A 46 -6.01 -7.41 -27.13
C PRO A 46 -6.76 -8.71 -26.87
N ALA A 47 -7.26 -9.32 -27.95
CA ALA A 47 -8.15 -10.45 -27.91
C ALA A 47 -7.61 -11.55 -26.99
N ASN A 48 -8.31 -11.81 -25.88
CA ASN A 48 -8.52 -13.15 -25.35
C ASN A 48 -9.69 -13.16 -24.33
N ALA A 49 -10.74 -13.88 -24.74
CA ALA A 49 -11.72 -14.60 -23.93
C ALA A 49 -12.85 -13.84 -23.19
N SER A 50 -14.00 -13.71 -23.89
CA SER A 50 -15.35 -14.23 -23.52
C SER A 50 -16.39 -13.50 -24.40
N THR A 51 -17.41 -14.07 -25.01
CA THR A 51 -18.02 -15.42 -25.11
C THR A 51 -19.16 -15.23 -26.12
N GLU A 52 -19.26 -16.04 -27.18
CA GLU A 52 -20.51 -16.65 -27.68
C GLU A 52 -20.34 -17.35 -29.06
N GLU A 53 -20.99 -18.51 -29.15
CA GLU A 53 -21.44 -19.26 -30.35
C GLU A 53 -20.51 -20.26 -31.10
N THR A 54 -20.75 -21.56 -30.79
CA THR A 54 -21.19 -22.62 -31.73
C THR A 54 -20.17 -23.47 -32.50
N THR A 55 -20.06 -24.75 -32.07
CA THR A 55 -19.99 -26.01 -32.85
C THR A 55 -18.67 -26.51 -33.50
N GLU A 56 -18.34 -27.75 -33.08
CA GLU A 56 -17.63 -28.88 -33.72
C GLU A 56 -16.10 -28.93 -33.93
N GLU A 57 -15.58 -30.04 -33.37
CA GLU A 57 -14.50 -30.92 -33.83
C GLU A 57 -13.01 -30.56 -33.59
N GLN A 58 -12.40 -31.45 -32.80
CA GLN A 58 -10.98 -31.67 -32.45
C GLN A 58 -10.12 -32.11 -33.68
N PRO A 59 -8.82 -32.42 -33.55
CA PRO A 59 -7.68 -31.79 -32.86
C PRO A 59 -6.53 -31.46 -33.84
N GLU A 60 -5.62 -30.53 -33.53
CA GLU A 60 -4.19 -30.68 -33.90
C GLU A 60 -3.31 -29.64 -33.19
N GLU A 61 -2.33 -30.12 -32.41
CA GLU A 61 -1.23 -29.33 -31.88
C GLU A 61 -0.39 -28.76 -33.04
N PRO A 62 0.16 -27.56 -32.87
CA PRO A 62 1.62 -27.52 -32.85
C PRO A 62 2.16 -26.64 -31.72
N VAL A 63 3.05 -27.26 -30.95
CA VAL A 63 4.00 -26.66 -30.01
C VAL A 63 4.58 -25.36 -30.57
N LYS A 64 4.32 -24.24 -29.89
CA LYS A 64 4.99 -22.96 -30.16
C LYS A 64 5.50 -22.36 -28.84
N SER A 65 6.77 -22.66 -28.60
CA SER A 65 7.81 -21.89 -27.87
C SER A 65 7.44 -21.20 -26.54
N PRO A 66 8.22 -21.41 -25.46
CA PRO A 66 8.12 -20.56 -24.28
C PRO A 66 8.41 -19.12 -24.69
N GLU A 67 7.51 -18.20 -24.36
CA GLU A 67 7.78 -16.76 -24.42
C GLU A 67 9.05 -16.47 -23.62
N PRO A 68 9.93 -15.58 -24.08
CA PRO A 68 11.03 -15.14 -23.25
C PRO A 68 10.41 -14.50 -22.01
N GLU A 69 10.73 -15.03 -20.83
CA GLU A 69 10.56 -14.32 -19.56
C GLU A 69 11.09 -12.92 -19.81
N SER A 70 10.18 -11.94 -19.75
CA SER A 70 10.53 -10.54 -19.76
C SER A 70 11.67 -10.39 -18.75
N GLU A 71 12.84 -9.93 -19.20
CA GLU A 71 13.90 -9.48 -18.31
C GLU A 71 13.25 -8.51 -17.33
N GLU A 72 12.92 -8.98 -16.12
CA GLU A 72 12.65 -8.11 -14.99
C GLU A 72 13.88 -7.23 -14.94
N SER A 73 13.68 -5.94 -15.19
CA SER A 73 14.77 -4.98 -15.19
C SER A 73 15.50 -5.15 -13.87
N ASP A 74 16.71 -5.69 -13.93
CA ASP A 74 17.70 -5.74 -12.85
C ASP A 74 18.09 -4.29 -12.56
N LEU A 75 17.16 -3.56 -11.96
CA LEU A 75 17.39 -2.25 -11.39
C LEU A 75 18.18 -2.52 -10.13
N GLU A 76 19.48 -2.25 -10.18
CA GLU A 76 20.33 -2.21 -9.00
C GLU A 76 19.67 -1.26 -7.97
N ILE A 77 18.99 -1.83 -6.97
CA ILE A 77 18.39 -1.05 -5.89
C ILE A 77 19.55 -0.55 -5.04
N ASP A 78 19.72 0.77 -5.03
CA ASP A 78 20.68 1.43 -4.16
C ASP A 78 20.36 1.10 -2.69
N ASN A 79 21.33 0.49 -2.01
CA ASN A 79 21.22 0.13 -0.60
C ASN A 79 21.80 1.22 0.32
N GLU A 80 22.14 2.40 -0.21
CA GLU A 80 22.59 3.53 0.60
C GLU A 80 21.48 3.96 1.58
N GLY A 81 21.76 3.79 2.88
CA GLY A 81 20.82 4.07 3.96
C GLY A 81 20.02 2.87 4.47
N VAL A 82 20.24 1.67 3.94
CA VAL A 82 19.68 0.43 4.52
C VAL A 82 20.39 0.12 5.83
N ILE A 83 19.63 0.09 6.92
CA ILE A 83 20.11 -0.31 8.25
C ILE A 83 19.80 -1.79 8.49
N GLU A 84 20.62 -2.43 9.33
CA GLU A 84 20.35 -3.80 9.79
C GLU A 84 19.04 -3.84 10.59
N PRO A 85 18.31 -4.98 10.55
CA PRO A 85 17.12 -5.13 11.37
C PRO A 85 17.48 -5.05 12.86
N ASP A 86 16.70 -4.28 13.61
CA ASP A 86 16.82 -4.23 15.07
C ASP A 86 16.48 -5.61 15.66
N ASN A 87 17.32 -6.08 16.59
CA ASN A 87 17.13 -7.35 17.31
C ASN A 87 16.87 -7.10 18.80
N ASP A 88 16.23 -5.96 19.10
CA ASP A 88 15.87 -5.56 20.45
C ASP A 88 14.67 -6.34 20.97
N GLU A 89 14.51 -6.35 22.29
CA GLU A 89 13.33 -6.92 22.93
C GLU A 89 12.06 -6.20 22.44
N PRO A 90 10.93 -6.91 22.30
CA PRO A 90 9.66 -6.28 21.95
C PRO A 90 9.37 -5.10 22.88
N GLN A 91 8.95 -3.98 22.31
CA GLN A 91 8.58 -2.81 23.09
C GLN A 91 7.43 -3.13 24.05
N GLU A 92 7.46 -2.54 25.25
CA GLU A 92 6.40 -2.70 26.25
C GLU A 92 5.12 -1.96 25.80
N MET A 93 4.08 -2.71 25.46
CA MET A 93 2.82 -2.18 24.92
C MET A 93 1.69 -2.04 25.96
N GLY A 94 1.97 -2.27 27.25
CA GLY A 94 0.95 -2.31 28.32
C GLY A 94 0.00 -3.52 28.21
N ASP A 95 -1.01 -3.58 29.09
CA ASP A 95 -2.08 -4.58 29.01
C ASP A 95 -3.32 -4.03 28.29
N GLU A 96 -3.78 -4.72 27.25
CA GLU A 96 -4.99 -4.40 26.48
C GLU A 96 -6.29 -4.64 27.28
N ASN A 97 -6.26 -5.49 28.31
CA ASN A 97 -7.43 -5.87 29.08
C ASN A 97 -7.73 -4.95 30.27
N VAL A 98 -6.81 -4.04 30.61
CA VAL A 98 -7.01 -3.09 31.70
C VAL A 98 -8.01 -2.02 31.26
N GLU A 99 -9.07 -1.83 32.05
CA GLU A 99 -10.03 -0.76 31.82
C GLU A 99 -9.37 0.60 32.07
N VAL A 100 -9.37 1.46 31.05
CA VAL A 100 -8.80 2.80 31.13
C VAL A 100 -9.71 3.70 31.97
N THR A 101 -9.29 4.01 33.19
CA THR A 101 -10.00 4.96 34.07
C THR A 101 -9.67 6.42 33.70
N GLU A 102 -10.51 7.36 34.14
CA GLU A 102 -10.31 8.81 33.92
C GLU A 102 -8.99 9.31 34.52
N GLU A 103 -8.62 8.82 35.71
CA GLU A 103 -7.34 9.16 36.35
C GLU A 103 -6.13 8.66 35.55
N MET A 104 -6.22 7.47 34.96
CA MET A 104 -5.16 6.92 34.09
C MET A 104 -5.03 7.73 32.78
N MET A 105 -6.15 8.24 32.26
CA MET A 105 -6.15 9.10 31.08
C MET A 105 -5.45 10.43 31.35
N ASP A 106 -5.71 11.05 32.50
CA ASP A 106 -5.06 12.30 32.90
C ASP A 106 -3.55 12.11 33.10
N GLN A 107 -3.14 11.05 33.79
CA GLN A 107 -1.72 10.71 33.99
C GLN A 107 -1.01 10.41 32.67
N ALA A 108 -1.66 9.69 31.75
CA ALA A 108 -1.12 9.42 30.42
C ALA A 108 -0.95 10.71 29.61
N ASN A 109 -1.89 11.65 29.71
CA ASN A 109 -1.82 12.92 28.98
C ASN A 109 -0.73 13.85 29.51
N GLU A 110 -0.52 13.92 30.84
CA GLU A 110 0.58 14.68 31.44
C GLU A 110 1.94 14.16 30.98
N LYS A 111 2.14 12.84 31.06
CA LYS A 111 3.38 12.22 30.60
C LYS A 111 3.56 12.27 29.08
N LYS A 112 2.49 12.29 28.28
CA LYS A 112 2.56 12.56 26.83
C LYS A 112 3.20 13.92 26.56
N ILE A 113 2.84 14.93 27.35
CA ILE A 113 3.40 16.28 27.22
C ILE A 113 4.88 16.27 27.59
N GLU A 114 5.24 15.64 28.70
CA GLU A 114 6.64 15.49 29.15
C GLU A 114 7.50 14.81 28.07
N ALA A 115 6.98 13.73 27.49
CA ALA A 115 7.64 12.99 26.44
C ALA A 115 7.81 13.86 25.17
N ILE A 116 6.77 14.58 24.73
CA ILE A 116 6.88 15.52 23.59
C ILE A 116 7.93 16.61 23.84
N ASN A 117 8.03 17.12 25.07
CA ASN A 117 9.06 18.09 25.44
C ASN A 117 10.48 17.49 25.34
N ALA A 118 10.69 16.27 25.86
CA ALA A 118 11.96 15.56 25.76
C ALA A 118 12.37 15.30 24.30
N LEU A 119 11.42 14.94 23.44
CA LEU A 119 11.65 14.78 22.00
C LEU A 119 12.06 16.11 21.35
N SER A 120 11.45 17.22 21.75
CA SER A 120 11.81 18.57 21.25
C SER A 120 13.22 18.99 21.68
N GLU A 121 13.72 18.50 22.81
CA GLU A 121 15.07 18.77 23.31
C GLU A 121 16.13 17.83 22.70
N GLY A 122 15.70 16.87 21.87
CA GLY A 122 16.58 15.89 21.24
C GLY A 122 17.01 14.77 22.19
N ASP A 123 16.33 14.59 23.33
CA ASP A 123 16.61 13.50 24.25
C ASP A 123 16.06 12.19 23.68
N LYS A 124 16.98 11.26 23.42
CA LYS A 124 16.70 9.92 22.87
C LYS A 124 15.95 9.04 23.86
N LEU A 125 15.92 9.42 25.15
CA LEU A 125 15.19 8.70 26.19
C LEU A 125 13.68 8.95 26.16
N PHE A 126 13.16 9.76 25.23
CA PHE A 126 11.71 9.90 24.99
C PHE A 126 10.99 8.54 24.91
N PHE A 127 11.57 7.56 24.20
CA PHE A 127 10.99 6.23 24.06
C PHE A 127 10.94 5.48 25.39
N ALA A 128 11.99 5.59 26.22
CA ALA A 128 12.02 4.99 27.56
C ALA A 128 11.04 5.69 28.52
N ALA A 129 10.87 7.02 28.40
CA ALA A 129 9.88 7.76 29.16
C ALA A 129 8.45 7.34 28.77
N TYR A 130 8.18 7.20 27.47
CA TYR A 130 6.89 6.78 26.94
C TYR A 130 6.56 5.31 27.27
N SER A 131 7.51 4.38 27.15
CA SER A 131 7.26 2.97 27.53
C SER A 131 7.02 2.85 29.04
N ARG A 132 7.86 3.52 29.85
CA ARG A 132 7.69 3.54 31.31
C ARG A 132 6.36 4.16 31.72
N THR A 133 5.87 5.15 30.96
CA THR A 133 4.54 5.72 31.13
C THR A 133 3.48 4.64 30.98
N LEU A 134 3.49 3.93 29.85
CA LEU A 134 2.50 2.90 29.56
C LEU A 134 2.59 1.75 30.57
N GLY A 135 3.79 1.31 30.95
CA GLY A 135 3.98 0.27 31.97
C GLY A 135 3.61 0.68 33.40
N THR A 136 3.72 1.97 33.77
CA THR A 136 3.26 2.43 35.10
C THR A 136 1.79 2.77 35.15
N VAL A 137 1.21 3.26 34.06
CA VAL A 137 -0.21 3.63 34.00
C VAL A 137 -1.08 2.41 33.72
N PHE A 138 -0.62 1.48 32.87
CA PHE A 138 -1.29 0.23 32.52
C PHE A 138 -0.42 -0.96 32.92
N PRO A 139 -0.37 -1.30 34.22
CA PRO A 139 0.37 -2.48 34.68
C PRO A 139 -0.25 -3.76 34.13
N MET A 140 0.60 -4.73 33.80
CA MET A 140 0.22 -6.12 33.46
C MET A 140 -0.46 -6.85 34.63
#